data_AF-A0A963MP44-F1
#
_entry.id   AF-A0A963MP44-F1
#
_cell.length_a   1.000
_cell.length_b   1.000
_cell.length_c   1.000
_cell.angle_alpha   90.00
_cell.angle_beta   90.00
_cell.angle_gamma   90.00
#
_symmetry.space_group_name_H-M   'P 1'
#
loop_
_entity.id
_entity.type
_entity.pdbx_description
1 polymer ?
#
loop_
_entity_poly.entity_id
_entity_poly.type
_entity_poly.pdbx_seq_one_letter_code
_entity_poly.pdbx_strand_id
1 'polypeptide(L)'
;PGHPEVVVLDLDKVINIDTTGLDILQTLHRNLQKRGAHLVLCGLNSQPGSIVFRSGFSDKLGDDNITANLTEALIRAQRLGGREPEIAYA
;
A
#
# COMPACT_ATOMS: atom_id res chain seq x y z
N PRO A 1 -6.16 1.51 -22.34
CA PRO A 1 -6.55 2.26 -21.14
C PRO A 1 -5.87 1.64 -19.91
N GLY A 2 -4.97 2.40 -19.29
CA GLY A 2 -3.83 1.91 -18.53
C GLY A 2 -4.17 1.43 -17.12
N HIS A 3 -3.51 0.37 -16.70
CA HIS A 3 -3.47 -0.02 -15.29
C HIS A 3 -2.55 0.96 -14.54
N PRO A 4 -2.84 1.29 -13.27
CA PRO A 4 -1.96 2.14 -12.48
C PRO A 4 -0.59 1.49 -12.30
N GLU A 5 0.47 2.30 -12.37
CA GLU A 5 1.85 1.87 -12.10
C GLU A 5 2.14 1.83 -10.58
N VAL A 6 1.38 2.61 -9.81
CA VAL A 6 1.43 2.64 -8.35
C VAL A 6 0.02 2.75 -7.78
N VAL A 7 -0.28 1.95 -6.77
CA VAL A 7 -1.51 2.02 -5.97
C VAL A 7 -1.13 2.42 -4.55
N VAL A 8 -1.73 3.50 -4.05
CA VAL A 8 -1.61 3.93 -2.66
C VAL A 8 -2.89 3.56 -1.91
N LEU A 9 -2.76 2.89 -0.77
CA LEU A 9 -3.87 2.65 0.15
C LEU A 9 -3.68 3.47 1.42
N ASP A 10 -4.59 4.41 1.65
CA ASP A 10 -4.69 5.18 2.89
C ASP A 10 -5.50 4.40 3.92
N LEU A 11 -4.81 4.00 4.99
CA LEU A 11 -5.36 3.19 6.07
C LEU A 11 -5.62 4.01 7.34
N ASP A 12 -5.52 5.35 7.30
CA ASP A 12 -5.70 6.22 8.48
C ASP A 12 -7.09 6.04 9.14
N LYS A 13 -8.11 5.71 8.34
CA LYS A 13 -9.48 5.45 8.83
C LYS A 13 -9.75 3.98 9.15
N VAL A 14 -8.78 3.10 8.94
CA VAL A 14 -8.91 1.67 9.25
C VAL A 14 -8.51 1.44 10.70
N ILE A 15 -9.47 1.05 11.52
CA ILE A 15 -9.24 0.77 12.95
C ILE A 15 -8.63 -0.60 13.14
N ASN A 16 -9.16 -1.62 12.45
CA ASN A 16 -8.73 -3.01 12.57
C ASN A 16 -8.74 -3.72 11.21
N ILE A 17 -7.82 -4.68 11.05
CA ILE A 17 -7.78 -5.66 9.96
C ILE A 17 -7.73 -7.06 10.57
N ASP A 18 -8.41 -8.04 9.97
CA ASP A 18 -8.31 -9.44 10.36
C ASP A 18 -7.38 -10.22 9.40
N THR A 19 -7.26 -11.53 9.59
CA THR A 19 -6.43 -12.36 8.70
C THR A 19 -6.92 -12.36 7.25
N THR A 20 -8.23 -12.21 7.04
CA THR A 20 -8.83 -12.14 5.70
C THR A 20 -8.43 -10.85 4.99
N GLY A 21 -8.55 -9.70 5.66
CA GLY A 21 -8.13 -8.42 5.12
C GLY A 21 -6.62 -8.39 4.81
N LEU A 22 -5.80 -9.00 5.67
CA LEU A 22 -4.37 -9.15 5.39
C LEU A 22 -4.12 -10.02 4.14
N ASP A 23 -4.81 -11.14 3.96
CA ASP A 23 -4.63 -11.99 2.76
C ASP A 23 -5.06 -11.27 1.47
N ILE A 24 -6.10 -10.44 1.54
CA ILE A 24 -6.51 -9.57 0.44
C ILE A 24 -5.40 -8.58 0.09
N LEU A 25 -4.79 -7.91 1.07
CA LEU A 25 -3.66 -6.99 0.85
C LEU A 25 -2.46 -7.70 0.21
N GLN A 26 -2.13 -8.91 0.70
CA GLN A 26 -1.05 -9.70 0.12
C GLN A 26 -1.35 -10.16 -1.31
N THR A 27 -2.61 -10.51 -1.59
CA THR A 27 -3.06 -10.88 -2.94
C THR A 27 -2.98 -9.68 -3.89
N LEU A 28 -3.42 -8.50 -3.45
CA LEU A 28 -3.30 -7.26 -4.21
C LEU A 28 -1.84 -6.98 -4.55
N HIS A 29 -0.94 -7.03 -3.56
CA HIS A 29 0.50 -6.83 -3.77
C HIS A 29 1.07 -7.77 -4.83
N ARG A 30 0.81 -9.08 -4.71
CA ARG A 30 1.27 -10.08 -5.69
C ARG A 30 0.75 -9.79 -7.10
N ASN A 31 -0.51 -9.37 -7.21
CA ASN A 31 -1.12 -9.07 -8.50
C ASN A 31 -0.55 -7.80 -9.14
N LEU A 32 -0.23 -6.78 -8.33
CA LEU A 32 0.45 -5.57 -8.80
C LEU A 32 1.88 -5.88 -9.25
N GLN A 33 2.64 -6.65 -8.46
CA GLN A 33 4.00 -7.06 -8.82
C GLN A 33 4.05 -7.83 -10.14
N LYS A 34 3.12 -8.76 -10.38
CA LYS A 34 3.00 -9.50 -11.66
C LYS A 34 2.81 -8.60 -12.87
N ARG A 35 2.29 -7.39 -12.68
CA ARG A 35 2.04 -6.39 -13.71
C ARG A 35 3.13 -5.31 -13.78
N GLY A 36 4.16 -5.41 -12.95
CA GLY A 36 5.19 -4.37 -12.81
C GLY A 36 4.71 -3.11 -12.09
N ALA A 37 3.62 -3.20 -11.32
CA ALA A 37 3.07 -2.11 -10.52
C ALA A 37 3.44 -2.25 -9.04
N HIS A 38 3.32 -1.15 -8.30
CA HIS A 38 3.71 -1.06 -6.90
C HIS A 38 2.51 -0.82 -5.98
N LEU A 39 2.57 -1.36 -4.77
CA LEU A 39 1.64 -1.06 -3.69
C LEU A 39 2.36 -0.24 -2.61
N VAL A 40 1.73 0.85 -2.15
CA VAL A 40 2.20 1.67 -1.02
C VAL A 40 1.08 1.73 0.02
N LEU A 41 1.40 1.47 1.27
CA LEU A 41 0.48 1.62 2.40
C LEU A 41 0.84 2.88 3.19
N CYS A 42 -0.16 3.61 3.66
CA CYS A 42 0.05 4.75 4.55
C CYS A 42 -1.00 4.84 5.65
N GLY A 43 -0.71 5.59 6.72
CA GLY A 43 -1.65 5.79 7.81
C GLY A 43 -1.94 4.51 8.60
N LEU A 44 -0.96 3.60 8.73
CA LEU A 44 -1.16 2.37 9.51
C LEU A 44 -1.34 2.71 11.00
N ASN A 45 -2.57 2.54 11.49
CA ASN A 45 -2.88 2.57 12.92
C ASN A 45 -2.28 1.36 13.67
N SER A 46 -2.37 1.38 14.99
CA SER A 46 -1.72 0.39 15.88
C SER A 46 -2.03 -1.08 15.54
N GLN A 47 -3.30 -1.43 15.34
CA GLN A 47 -3.69 -2.81 15.05
C GLN A 47 -3.35 -3.24 13.62
N PRO A 48 -3.71 -2.49 12.56
CA PRO A 48 -3.31 -2.83 11.19
C PRO A 48 -1.79 -2.91 11.03
N GLY A 49 -1.07 -1.94 11.60
CA GLY A 49 0.39 -1.94 11.62
C GLY A 49 0.94 -3.20 12.27
N SER A 50 0.51 -3.53 13.49
CA SER A 50 0.97 -4.73 14.21
C SER A 50 0.79 -6.01 13.40
N ILE A 51 -0.34 -6.19 12.72
CA ILE A 51 -0.58 -7.35 11.84
C ILE A 51 0.32 -7.34 10.61
N VAL A 52 0.51 -6.19 9.95
CA VAL A 52 1.41 -6.05 8.79
C VAL A 52 2.86 -6.38 9.16
N PHE A 53 3.34 -5.93 10.32
CA PHE A 53 4.70 -6.24 10.81
C PHE A 53 4.84 -7.70 11.24
N ARG A 54 3.96 -8.20 12.10
CA ARG A 54 4.07 -9.57 12.64
C ARG A 54 3.88 -10.67 11.59
N SER A 55 3.17 -10.38 10.51
CA SER A 55 3.00 -11.31 9.39
C SER A 55 4.19 -11.37 8.43
N GLY A 56 5.20 -10.50 8.60
CA GLY A 56 6.29 -10.34 7.64
C GLY A 56 5.82 -9.78 6.30
N PHE A 57 4.63 -9.16 6.24
CA PHE A 57 4.15 -8.55 5.00
C PHE A 57 4.89 -7.25 4.69
N SER A 58 5.28 -6.50 5.72
CA SER A 58 6.16 -5.33 5.58
C SER A 58 7.43 -5.63 4.78
N ASP A 59 8.15 -6.70 5.13
CA ASP A 59 9.36 -7.14 4.42
C ASP A 59 9.10 -7.42 2.92
N LYS A 60 7.93 -7.99 2.60
CA LYS A 60 7.53 -8.30 1.22
C LYS A 60 7.14 -7.05 0.43
N LEU A 61 6.58 -6.05 1.11
CA LEU A 61 6.18 -4.79 0.51
C LEU A 61 7.41 -3.89 0.27
N GLY A 62 8.41 -3.98 1.15
CA GLY A 62 9.58 -3.12 1.23
C GLY A 62 9.30 -1.90 2.11
N ASP A 63 10.21 -1.60 3.02
CA ASP A 63 10.00 -0.56 4.06
C ASP A 63 9.67 0.82 3.47
N ASP A 64 10.29 1.18 2.33
CA ASP A 64 10.01 2.44 1.63
C ASP A 64 8.57 2.56 1.10
N ASN A 65 7.82 1.45 1.05
CA ASN A 65 6.43 1.40 0.61
C ASN A 65 5.45 1.37 1.80
N ILE A 66 5.93 1.55 3.03
CA ILE A 66 5.12 1.85 4.20
C ILE A 66 5.48 3.26 4.66
N THR A 67 4.50 4.16 4.62
CA THR A 67 4.72 5.58 4.91
C THR A 67 3.81 6.07 6.02
N ALA A 68 4.17 7.18 6.67
CA ALA A 68 3.42 7.66 7.83
C ALA A 68 2.03 8.20 7.44
N ASN A 69 1.92 8.83 6.28
CA ASN A 69 0.71 9.54 5.84
C ASN A 69 0.59 9.58 4.31
N LEU A 70 -0.56 10.04 3.82
CA LEU A 70 -0.85 10.12 2.39
C LEU A 70 0.16 11.00 1.63
N THR A 71 0.63 12.10 2.21
CA THR A 71 1.60 12.98 1.54
C THR A 71 2.91 12.26 1.24
N GLU A 72 3.47 11.53 2.22
CA GLU A 72 4.67 10.72 2.02
C GLU A 72 4.46 9.59 0.99
N ALA A 73 3.29 8.95 1.03
CA ALA A 73 2.93 7.93 0.05
C ALA A 73 2.90 8.46 -1.38
N LEU A 74 2.37 9.67 -1.59
CA LEU A 74 2.33 10.32 -2.90
C LEU A 74 3.73 10.69 -3.39
N ILE A 75 4.61 11.18 -2.51
CA ILE A 75 6.02 11.42 -2.85
C ILE A 75 6.70 10.12 -3.25
N ARG A 76 6.44 9.02 -2.52
CA ARG A 76 6.96 7.70 -2.85
C ARG A 76 6.45 7.23 -4.21
N ALA A 77 5.16 7.40 -4.48
CA ALA A 77 4.55 7.03 -5.75
C ALA A 77 5.14 7.79 -6.94
N GLN A 78 5.39 9.10 -6.80
CA GLN A 78 6.04 9.91 -7.84
C GLN A 78 7.45 9.39 -8.17
N ARG A 79 8.22 8.95 -7.16
CA ARG A 79 9.54 8.34 -7.36
C ARG A 79 9.48 7.00 -8.10
N LEU A 80 8.35 6.29 -8.02
CA LEU A 80 8.15 4.98 -8.63
C LEU A 80 7.59 5.06 -10.06
N GLY A 81 6.61 5.93 -10.30
CA GLY A 81 5.85 6.00 -11.56
C GLY A 81 6.21 7.15 -12.50
N GLY A 82 7.00 8.14 -12.04
CA GLY A 82 7.43 9.26 -12.90
C GLY A 82 6.30 10.08 -13.55
N ARG A 83 5.06 9.97 -13.06
CA ARG A 83 3.85 10.63 -13.59
C ARG A 83 2.98 11.20 -12.46
N GLU A 84 2.11 12.16 -12.77
CA GLU A 84 1.15 12.70 -11.81
C GLU A 84 0.11 11.64 -11.38
N PRO A 85 -0.25 11.56 -10.09
CA PRO A 85 -1.18 10.56 -9.58
C PRO A 85 -2.63 10.86 -10.03
N GLU A 86 -3.30 9.86 -10.61
CA GLU A 86 -4.75 9.86 -10.77
C GLU A 86 -5.38 9.46 -9.43
N ILE A 87 -6.07 10.40 -8.78
CA ILE A 87 -6.70 10.16 -7.47
C ILE A 87 -8.12 9.65 -7.70
N ALA A 88 -8.39 8.43 -7.22
CA ALA A 88 -9.73 7.86 -7.13
C ALA A 88 -10.08 7.65 -5.66
N TYR A 89 -11.25 8.13 -5.24
CA TYR A 89 -11.84 7.83 -3.94
C TYR A 89 -12.97 6.81 -4.17
N ALA A 90 -12.94 5.70 -3.44
CA ALA A 90 -14.03 4.71 -3.39
C ALA A 90 -14.77 4.82 -2.06
#